data_AF-A0A7Y6X946-F1
#
_entry.id   AF-A0A7Y6X946-F1
#
_cell.length_a   1.000
_cell.length_b   1.000
_cell.length_c   1.000
_cell.angle_alpha   90.00
_cell.angle_beta   90.00
_cell.angle_gamma   90.00
#
_symmetry.space_group_name_H-M   'P 1'
#
loop_
_entity.id
_entity.type
_entity.pdbx_description
1 polymer ?
#
loop_
_entity_poly.entity_id
_entity_poly.type
_entity_poly.pdbx_seq_one_letter_code
_entity_poly.pdbx_strand_id
1 'polypeptide(L)'
;MSEQKPRLTRPVENVRAELLADPDTQRIAKSVGMELAAYVELVLDYAQHPEKEPVLQVVPDEALRAAGYDPPTLQEVGEFFKSAARGELGLGPPASYSTGFEANQSASQNKPSLRGDENQTRVEADEAKGQALLKDLPQVPEL
;
A
#
# COMPACT_ATOMS: atom_id res chain seq x y z
N MET A 1 -22.95 5.95 17.43
CA MET A 1 -22.77 4.79 18.33
C MET A 1 -21.34 4.34 18.14
N SER A 2 -20.46 4.62 19.10
CA SER A 2 -19.04 4.24 19.02
C SER A 2 -18.95 2.74 19.22
N GLU A 3 -18.71 1.98 18.16
CA GLU A 3 -18.40 0.56 18.25
C GLU A 3 -17.10 0.43 19.05
N GLN A 4 -17.19 -0.07 20.29
CA GLN A 4 -16.02 -0.37 21.10
C GLN A 4 -15.27 -1.51 20.43
N LYS A 5 -14.15 -1.18 19.80
CA LYS A 5 -13.23 -2.16 19.20
C LYS A 5 -12.84 -3.19 20.27
N PRO A 6 -12.88 -4.50 19.94
CA PRO A 6 -12.66 -5.56 20.90
C PRO A 6 -11.23 -5.48 21.46
N ARG A 7 -11.12 -5.45 22.79
CA ARG A 7 -9.83 -5.52 23.50
C ARG A 7 -9.32 -6.95 23.54
N LEU A 8 -8.01 -7.11 23.63
CA LEU A 8 -7.39 -8.42 23.84
C LEU A 8 -7.92 -9.04 25.16
N THR A 9 -8.62 -10.17 25.06
CA THR A 9 -9.18 -10.91 26.21
C THR A 9 -8.26 -12.02 26.70
N ARG A 10 -7.26 -12.41 25.90
CA ARG A 10 -6.27 -13.45 26.20
C ARG A 10 -5.03 -12.83 26.88
N PRO A 11 -4.32 -13.58 27.76
CA PRO A 11 -3.08 -13.10 28.36
C PRO A 11 -2.03 -12.73 27.30
N VAL A 12 -1.36 -11.59 27.49
CA VAL A 12 -0.43 -11.01 26.51
C VAL A 12 0.76 -11.93 26.26
N GLU A 13 1.25 -12.62 27.28
CA GLU A 13 2.39 -13.53 27.22
C GLU A 13 2.11 -14.75 26.33
N ASN A 14 0.89 -15.27 26.39
CA ASN A 14 0.47 -16.41 25.57
C ASN A 14 0.33 -15.99 24.10
N VAL A 15 -0.27 -14.82 23.84
CA VAL A 15 -0.42 -14.30 22.48
C VAL A 15 0.93 -13.91 21.88
N ARG A 16 1.86 -13.39 22.69
CA ARG A 16 3.24 -13.10 22.26
C ARG A 16 3.94 -14.38 21.79
N ALA A 17 3.88 -15.45 22.57
CA ALA A 17 4.51 -16.72 22.19
C ALA A 17 3.90 -17.31 20.91
N GLU A 18 2.58 -17.20 20.74
CA GLU A 18 1.85 -17.62 19.55
C GLU A 18 2.31 -16.84 18.31
N LEU A 19 2.36 -15.51 18.40
CA LEU A 19 2.77 -14.64 17.28
C LEU A 19 4.26 -14.81 16.92
N LEU A 20 5.13 -15.09 17.89
CA LEU A 20 6.55 -15.38 17.60
C LEU A 20 6.73 -16.71 16.86
N ALA A 21 5.90 -17.70 17.15
CA ALA A 21 5.93 -19.02 16.51
C ALA A 21 5.19 -19.06 15.17
N ASP A 22 4.30 -18.09 14.90
CA ASP A 22 3.46 -18.06 13.72
C ASP A 22 4.25 -17.71 12.44
N PRO A 23 4.28 -18.59 11.43
CA PRO A 23 4.99 -18.35 10.17
C PRO A 23 4.42 -17.17 9.38
N ASP A 24 3.12 -16.86 9.51
CA ASP A 24 2.53 -15.72 8.81
C ASP A 24 2.99 -14.39 9.40
N THR A 25 3.04 -14.29 10.73
CA THR A 25 3.62 -13.14 11.43
C THR A 25 5.08 -12.90 11.01
N GLN A 26 5.88 -13.96 10.87
CA GLN A 26 7.25 -13.87 10.36
C GLN A 26 7.33 -13.37 8.92
N ARG A 27 6.44 -13.84 8.04
CA ARG A 27 6.37 -13.41 6.65
C ARG A 27 6.01 -11.93 6.55
N ILE A 28 5.05 -11.47 7.36
CA ILE A 28 4.62 -10.07 7.37
C ILE A 28 5.74 -9.18 7.90
N ALA A 29 6.37 -9.52 9.03
CA ALA A 29 7.48 -8.75 9.58
C ALA A 29 8.60 -8.51 8.54
N LYS A 30 8.96 -9.55 7.77
CA LYS A 30 9.91 -9.43 6.66
C LYS A 30 9.43 -8.51 5.55
N SER A 31 8.15 -8.60 5.16
CA SER A 31 7.58 -7.74 4.11
C SER A 31 7.57 -6.25 4.46
N VAL A 32 7.39 -5.92 5.74
CA VAL A 32 7.44 -4.53 6.23
C VAL A 32 8.86 -4.09 6.63
N GLY A 33 9.86 -4.97 6.51
CA GLY A 33 11.25 -4.67 6.87
C GLY A 33 11.47 -4.47 8.36
N MET A 34 10.67 -5.10 9.22
CA MET A 34 10.78 -5.01 10.68
C MET A 34 11.30 -6.31 11.28
N GLU A 35 12.02 -6.18 12.40
CA GLU A 35 12.36 -7.32 13.24
C GLU A 35 11.09 -7.98 13.80
N LEU A 36 11.03 -9.32 13.80
CA LEU A 36 9.87 -10.09 14.23
C LEU A 36 9.40 -9.68 15.63
N ALA A 37 10.34 -9.59 16.58
CA ALA A 37 10.03 -9.22 17.95
C ALA A 37 9.40 -7.81 18.03
N ALA A 38 9.93 -6.84 17.27
CA ALA A 38 9.41 -5.48 17.23
C ALA A 38 8.01 -5.42 16.59
N TYR A 39 7.77 -6.20 15.54
CA TYR A 39 6.45 -6.31 14.92
C TYR A 39 5.42 -6.92 15.87
N VAL A 40 5.77 -7.97 16.62
CA VAL A 40 4.87 -8.59 17.60
C VAL A 40 4.50 -7.61 18.72
N GLU A 41 5.47 -6.86 19.26
CA GLU A 41 5.17 -5.83 20.26
C GLU A 41 4.25 -4.74 19.70
N LEU A 42 4.45 -4.33 18.45
CA LEU A 42 3.59 -3.34 17.79
C LEU A 42 2.14 -3.83 17.68
N VAL A 43 1.94 -5.09 17.25
CA VAL A 43 0.60 -5.69 17.14
C VAL A 43 -0.07 -5.81 18.51
N LEU A 44 0.68 -6.25 19.52
CA LEU A 44 0.17 -6.37 20.89
C LEU A 44 -0.20 -5.02 21.50
N ASP A 45 0.55 -3.97 21.20
CA ASP A 45 0.28 -2.62 21.66
C ASP A 45 -1.04 -2.09 21.07
N TYR A 46 -1.28 -2.24 19.77
CA TYR A 46 -2.55 -1.86 19.15
C TYR A 46 -3.73 -2.75 19.59
N ALA A 47 -3.49 -4.03 19.88
CA ALA A 47 -4.53 -4.93 20.39
C ALA A 47 -4.95 -4.62 21.83
N GLN A 48 -4.03 -4.08 22.64
CA GLN A 48 -4.30 -3.64 24.01
C GLN A 48 -4.91 -2.24 24.05
N HIS A 49 -4.54 -1.38 23.10
CA HIS A 49 -4.99 0.01 22.98
C HIS A 49 -5.79 0.21 21.68
N PRO A 50 -7.01 -0.34 21.57
CA PRO A 50 -7.79 -0.24 20.34
C PRO A 50 -8.19 1.20 19.97
N GLU A 51 -8.20 2.11 20.95
CA GLU A 51 -8.36 3.56 20.76
C GLU A 51 -7.14 4.26 20.17
N LYS A 52 -5.96 3.61 20.18
CA LYS A 52 -4.73 4.19 19.66
C LYS A 52 -4.83 4.32 18.14
N GLU A 53 -4.70 5.55 17.67
CA GLU A 53 -4.65 5.83 16.23
C GLU A 53 -3.23 5.62 15.71
N PRO A 54 -3.08 5.13 14.46
CA PRO A 54 -1.77 5.04 13.82
C PRO A 54 -1.20 6.44 13.65
N VAL A 55 0.04 6.64 14.13
CA VAL A 55 0.72 7.92 14.02
C VAL A 55 1.49 7.98 12.70
N LEU A 56 1.13 8.94 11.85
CA LEU A 56 1.92 9.28 10.66
C LEU A 56 2.99 10.28 11.06
N GLN A 57 4.25 9.87 11.01
CA GLN A 57 5.38 10.74 11.31
C GLN A 57 5.90 11.36 10.02
N VAL A 58 5.82 12.69 9.91
CA VAL A 58 6.48 13.45 8.83
C VAL A 58 7.88 13.80 9.32
N VAL A 59 8.89 13.24 8.64
CA VAL A 59 10.30 13.46 8.94
C VAL A 59 10.98 14.19 7.78
N PRO A 60 11.96 15.06 8.05
CA PRO A 60 12.71 15.71 6.99
C PRO A 60 13.62 14.70 6.26
N ASP A 61 13.84 14.93 4.97
CA ASP A 61 14.66 14.07 4.10
C ASP A 61 16.08 13.85 4.61
N GLU A 62 16.64 14.80 5.37
CA GLU A 62 17.96 14.68 6.00
C GLU A 62 17.97 13.61 7.10
N ALA A 63 16.90 13.51 7.90
CA ALA A 63 16.76 12.50 8.94
C ALA A 63 16.55 11.11 8.34
N LEU A 64 15.82 11.02 7.21
CA LEU A 64 15.66 9.77 6.47
C LEU A 64 17.00 9.27 5.91
N ARG A 65 17.79 10.16 5.30
CA ARG A 65 19.14 9.84 4.82
C ARG A 65 20.08 9.42 5.94
N ALA A 66 20.03 10.09 7.09
CA ALA A 66 20.81 9.70 8.26
C ALA A 66 20.42 8.31 8.80
N ALA A 67 19.16 7.91 8.65
CA ALA A 67 18.66 6.57 8.99
C ALA A 67 18.91 5.52 7.90
N GLY A 68 19.58 5.89 6.79
CA GLY A 68 19.93 4.97 5.70
C GLY A 68 18.83 4.80 4.65
N TYR A 69 17.79 5.63 4.66
CA TYR A 69 16.76 5.66 3.62
C TYR A 69 17.10 6.71 2.55
N ASP A 70 16.79 6.42 1.30
CA ASP A 70 16.96 7.37 0.19
C ASP A 70 15.59 7.96 -0.21
N PRO A 71 15.22 9.15 0.30
CA PRO A 71 13.94 9.75 -0.04
C PRO A 71 13.91 10.17 -1.51
N PRO A 72 12.77 10.00 -2.21
CA PRO A 72 12.66 10.36 -3.61
C PRO A 72 12.82 11.87 -3.79
N THR A 73 13.49 12.25 -4.88
CA THR A 73 13.71 13.65 -5.24
C THR A 73 12.40 14.32 -5.69
N LEU A 74 12.34 15.65 -5.61
CA LEU A 74 11.19 16.42 -6.10
C LEU A 74 10.82 16.12 -7.57
N GLN A 75 11.81 15.82 -8.39
CA GLN A 75 11.63 15.49 -9.81
C GLN A 75 10.98 14.11 -9.98
N GLU A 76 11.45 13.10 -9.23
CA GLU A 76 10.87 11.76 -9.24
C GLU A 76 9.44 11.76 -8.71
N VAL A 77 9.17 12.51 -7.64
CA VAL A 77 7.81 12.71 -7.11
C VAL A 77 6.93 13.42 -8.13
N GLY A 78 7.45 14.44 -8.82
CA GLY A 78 6.72 15.15 -9.87
C GLY A 78 6.36 14.25 -11.05
N GLU A 79 7.29 13.41 -11.51
CA GLU A 79 7.03 12.47 -12.60
C GLU A 79 6.06 11.36 -12.17
N PHE A 80 6.14 10.91 -10.92
CA PHE A 80 5.14 10.02 -10.33
C PHE A 80 3.74 10.63 -10.40
N PHE A 81 3.53 11.88 -9.99
CA PHE A 81 2.21 12.51 -10.09
C PHE A 81 1.74 12.75 -11.54
N LYS A 82 2.66 13.06 -12.47
CA LYS A 82 2.32 13.19 -13.89
C LYS A 82 1.89 11.85 -14.49
N SER A 83 2.63 10.77 -14.19
CA SER A 83 2.24 9.42 -14.59
C SER A 83 0.90 9.01 -13.96
N ALA A 84 0.61 9.45 -12.73
CA ALA A 84 -0.68 9.24 -12.08
C ALA A 84 -1.82 9.88 -12.87
N ALA A 85 -1.65 11.16 -13.20
CA ALA A 85 -2.63 11.94 -13.95
C ALA A 85 -2.86 11.39 -15.36
N ARG A 86 -1.85 10.77 -15.97
CA ARG A 86 -1.95 10.09 -17.27
C ARG A 86 -2.57 8.69 -17.20
N GLY A 87 -2.87 8.18 -16.00
CA GLY A 87 -3.33 6.80 -15.80
C GLY A 87 -2.23 5.76 -16.05
N GLU A 88 -0.97 6.18 -16.05
CA GLU A 88 0.22 5.35 -16.24
C GLU A 88 0.71 4.74 -14.90
N LEU A 89 0.33 5.33 -13.76
CA LEU A 89 0.35 4.61 -12.48
C LEU A 89 -0.70 3.51 -12.57
N GLY A 90 -0.23 2.31 -12.88
CA GLY A 90 -1.03 1.19 -13.30
C GLY A 90 -2.41 1.09 -12.64
N LEU A 91 -3.43 0.91 -13.48
CA LEU A 91 -4.61 0.09 -13.21
C LEU A 91 -4.20 -1.40 -13.05
N GLY A 92 -3.15 -1.65 -12.29
CA GLY A 92 -2.55 -2.95 -12.03
C GLY A 92 -1.77 -2.84 -10.72
N PRO A 93 -1.91 -3.82 -9.81
CA PRO A 93 -1.23 -3.75 -8.53
C PRO A 93 0.30 -3.66 -8.74
N PRO A 94 1.04 -2.91 -7.89
CA PRO A 94 2.50 -2.80 -8.02
C PRO A 94 3.13 -4.19 -8.13
N ALA A 95 4.28 -4.33 -8.79
CA ALA A 95 4.94 -5.65 -8.92
C ALA A 95 5.15 -6.35 -7.56
N SER A 96 5.32 -5.57 -6.48
CA SER A 96 5.38 -5.99 -5.08
C SER A 96 4.09 -6.62 -4.52
N TYR A 97 2.95 -6.46 -5.21
CA TYR A 97 1.66 -7.07 -4.89
C TYR A 97 1.37 -8.31 -5.75
N SER A 98 2.24 -8.67 -6.69
CA SER A 98 2.13 -9.93 -7.44
C SER A 98 2.54 -11.11 -6.54
N THR A 99 1.56 -11.75 -5.91
CA THR A 99 1.78 -12.84 -4.95
C THR A 99 1.93 -14.22 -5.61
N GLY A 100 1.95 -14.29 -6.95
CA GLY A 100 1.95 -15.56 -7.70
C GLY A 100 0.60 -16.29 -7.72
N PHE A 101 -0.44 -15.71 -7.11
CA PHE A 101 -1.82 -16.22 -7.13
C PHE A 101 -2.71 -15.60 -8.22
N GLU A 102 -2.17 -14.69 -9.04
CA GLU A 102 -2.89 -14.15 -10.19
C GLU A 102 -3.07 -15.27 -11.21
N ALA A 103 -4.28 -15.83 -11.28
CA ALA A 103 -4.63 -16.84 -12.25
C ALA A 103 -4.37 -16.28 -13.65
N ASN A 104 -3.57 -17.01 -14.43
CA ASN A 104 -3.28 -16.75 -15.83
C ASN A 104 -4.60 -16.45 -16.56
N GLN A 105 -4.83 -15.19 -16.95
CA GLN A 105 -6.11 -14.72 -17.53
C GLN A 105 -6.49 -15.48 -18.81
N SER A 106 -5.53 -16.19 -19.42
CA SER A 106 -5.74 -17.09 -20.55
C SER A 106 -6.44 -18.40 -20.20
N ALA A 107 -6.64 -18.73 -18.91
CA ALA A 107 -7.28 -19.97 -18.47
C ALA A 107 -8.68 -19.79 -17.84
N SER A 108 -9.18 -18.56 -17.68
CA SER A 108 -10.40 -18.28 -16.89
C SER A 108 -11.53 -17.62 -17.67
N GLN A 109 -11.58 -17.79 -18.99
CA GLN A 109 -12.60 -17.17 -19.84
C GLN A 109 -14.04 -17.66 -19.58
N ASN A 110 -14.25 -18.62 -18.68
CA ASN A 110 -15.57 -19.20 -18.36
C ASN A 110 -15.77 -19.52 -16.85
N LYS A 111 -15.10 -18.82 -15.94
CA LYS A 111 -15.35 -18.98 -14.49
C LYS A 111 -15.91 -17.69 -13.89
N PRO A 112 -16.89 -17.77 -12.96
CA PRO A 112 -17.39 -16.58 -12.27
C PRO A 112 -16.25 -15.91 -11.50
N SER A 113 -16.05 -14.61 -11.72
CA SER A 113 -14.97 -13.85 -11.10
C SER A 113 -15.45 -13.25 -9.78
N LEU A 114 -14.80 -13.60 -8.67
CA LEU A 114 -15.07 -12.95 -7.37
C LEU A 114 -14.65 -11.46 -7.33
N ARG A 115 -14.00 -10.93 -8.40
CA ARG A 115 -13.59 -9.53 -8.51
C ARG A 115 -14.71 -8.59 -8.97
N GLY A 116 -15.86 -9.12 -9.43
CA GLY A 116 -17.02 -8.29 -9.80
C GLY A 116 -16.84 -7.45 -11.08
N ASP A 117 -15.86 -7.77 -11.91
CA ASP A 117 -15.54 -7.07 -13.16
C ASP A 117 -16.21 -7.74 -14.40
N GLU A 118 -17.24 -8.54 -14.16
CA GLU A 118 -17.82 -9.43 -15.18
C GLU A 118 -18.66 -8.73 -16.26
N ASN A 119 -18.60 -7.39 -16.34
CA ASN A 119 -19.28 -6.59 -17.37
C ASN A 119 -18.64 -5.21 -17.65
N GLN A 120 -17.40 -4.92 -17.24
CA GLN A 120 -16.78 -3.65 -17.62
C GLN A 120 -16.12 -3.77 -18.99
N THR A 121 -16.69 -3.07 -19.97
CA THR A 121 -15.98 -2.76 -21.21
C THR A 121 -14.80 -1.86 -20.86
N ARG A 122 -13.57 -2.35 -21.08
CA ARG A 122 -12.35 -1.56 -20.98
C ARG A 122 -12.54 -0.28 -21.81
N VAL A 123 -12.53 0.87 -21.15
CA VAL A 123 -12.63 2.16 -21.83
C VAL A 123 -11.31 2.36 -22.57
N GLU A 124 -11.35 2.35 -23.91
CA GLU A 124 -10.18 2.71 -24.70
C GLU A 124 -9.87 4.19 -24.46
N ALA A 125 -8.64 4.46 -24.03
CA ALA A 125 -8.18 5.81 -23.78
C ALA A 125 -8.10 6.57 -25.11
N ASP A 126 -8.94 7.58 -25.27
CA ASP A 126 -8.93 8.47 -26.43
C ASP A 126 -7.73 9.41 -26.31
N GLU A 127 -6.64 9.10 -27.03
CA GLU A 127 -5.38 9.84 -27.03
C GLU A 127 -5.58 11.35 -27.32
N ALA A 128 -6.61 11.71 -28.10
CA ALA A 128 -6.92 13.10 -28.40
C ALA A 128 -7.45 13.85 -27.17
N LYS A 129 -8.23 13.19 -26.31
CA LYS A 129 -8.71 13.78 -25.05
C LYS A 129 -7.60 13.90 -24.02
N GLY A 130 -6.68 12.93 -23.97
CA GLY A 130 -5.48 13.02 -23.13
C GLY A 130 -4.62 14.24 -23.46
N GLN A 131 -4.44 14.52 -24.76
CA GLN A 131 -3.70 15.71 -25.20
C GLN A 131 -4.43 17.03 -24.93
N ALA A 132 -5.77 17.05 -24.95
CA ALA A 132 -6.54 18.24 -24.62
C ALA A 132 -6.37 18.63 -23.14
N LEU A 133 -6.45 17.65 -22.24
CA LEU A 133 -6.25 17.87 -20.79
C LEU A 133 -4.84 18.36 -20.46
N LEU A 134 -3.84 17.98 -21.26
CA LEU A 134 -2.45 18.42 -21.09
C LEU A 134 -2.25 19.91 -21.42
N LYS A 135 -3.11 20.51 -22.24
CA LYS A 135 -3.04 21.93 -22.63
C LYS A 135 -3.59 22.87 -21.56
N ASP A 136 -4.48 22.37 -20.71
CA ASP A 136 -5.12 23.15 -19.64
C ASP A 136 -4.29 23.17 -18.34
N LEU A 137 -3.11 22.52 -18.34
CA LEU A 137 -2.19 22.59 -17.22
C LEU A 137 -1.56 24.00 -17.16
N PRO A 138 -1.60 24.68 -15.99
CA PRO A 138 -0.96 25.98 -15.85
C PRO A 138 0.55 25.83 -16.07
N GLN A 139 1.09 26.58 -17.04
CA GLN A 139 2.52 26.62 -17.30
C GLN A 139 3.22 27.25 -16.10
N VAL A 140 4.13 26.50 -15.48
CA VAL A 140 5.00 27.01 -14.41
C VAL A 140 5.93 28.04 -15.05
N PRO A 141 5.93 29.31 -14.62
CA PRO A 141 6.87 30.30 -15.14
C PRO A 141 8.29 29.89 -14.74
N GLU A 142 9.20 29.81 -15.73
CA GLU A 142 10.62 29.61 -15.49
C GLU A 142 11.16 30.74 -14.61
N LEU A 143 11.80 30.37 -13.48
CA LEU A 143 12.55 31.25 -12.58
C LEU A 143 14.04 31.10 -12.83
#